data_AF-M7B2C8-F1
#
_entry.id   AF-M7B2C8-F1
#
_cell.length_a   1.000
_cell.length_b   1.000
_cell.length_c   1.000
_cell.angle_alpha   90.00
_cell.angle_beta   90.00
_cell.angle_gamma   90.00
#
_symmetry.space_group_name_H-M   'P 1'
#
loop_
_entity.id
_entity.type
_entity.pdbx_description
1 polymer ?
#
loop_
_entity_poly.entity_id
_entity_poly.type
_entity_poly.pdbx_seq_one_letter_code
_entity_poly.pdbx_strand_id
1 'polypeptide(L)'
;MLAVVWRLHSFSFPVQDVRMTCPQGEMEKKATLLIGNYTRDRPMFLHLNDYFWVKNRSPYELPYGTKGSEDILLRVLAITSYSVPESIQSMTCRRCAVVGNGHRLRNSSMGEAINKYDVVIRLNNAPVHGYEADVGSKTTMRLFYPESAHFNPRRENNPDTLLVLVPFKPMDFQWLETILNDKKRVRKGFWKQPPLIWDANPEQVRILNPYFMEITAAKLLNLSMKQPRKIKQKPTTGLLAITLALHFCDLVHIAGFGYPDSANKKQTIHYYEQITLKSMAASEHNVSHEALAIKRMLELGIVKNLTHF
;
A
#
# COMPACT_ATOMS: atom_id res chain seq x y z
N MET A 1 6.21 32.22 -28.22
CA MET A 1 4.92 32.72 -27.74
C MET A 1 4.21 31.54 -27.08
N LEU A 2 4.14 31.34 -25.76
CA LEU A 2 4.52 32.06 -24.54
C LEU A 2 5.18 31.01 -23.63
N ALA A 3 6.33 31.38 -23.07
CA ALA A 3 6.95 30.65 -21.97
C ALA A 3 6.14 30.91 -20.69
N VAL A 4 5.71 29.86 -19.99
CA VAL A 4 5.29 29.96 -18.59
C VAL A 4 6.36 29.26 -17.76
N VAL A 5 7.26 30.09 -17.23
CA VAL A 5 8.29 29.75 -16.26
C VAL A 5 7.60 29.44 -14.93
N TRP A 6 7.56 28.18 -14.51
CA TRP A 6 7.21 27.84 -13.14
C TRP A 6 8.46 27.91 -12.27
N ARG A 7 8.65 29.04 -11.58
CA ARG A 7 9.53 29.12 -10.42
C ARG A 7 8.89 28.32 -9.28
N LEU A 8 9.38 27.11 -9.04
CA LEU A 8 9.15 26.43 -7.76
C LEU A 8 9.93 27.23 -6.71
N HIS A 9 9.21 27.99 -5.88
CA HIS A 9 9.80 28.60 -4.70
C HIS A 9 10.26 27.48 -3.76
N SER A 10 11.51 27.57 -3.32
CA SER A 10 12.08 26.73 -2.27
C SER A 10 11.34 27.04 -0.96
N PHE A 11 10.39 26.18 -0.56
CA PHE A 11 9.74 26.28 0.73
C PHE A 11 10.58 25.56 1.78
N SER A 12 11.23 26.30 2.68
CA SER A 12 11.80 25.71 3.89
C SER A 12 10.66 25.47 4.88
N PHE A 13 10.34 24.20 5.14
CA PHE A 13 9.51 23.85 6.28
C PHE A 13 10.45 23.42 7.41
N PRO A 14 10.60 24.22 8.49
CA PRO A 14 11.38 23.78 9.63
C PRO A 14 10.82 22.46 10.15
N VAL A 15 11.71 21.57 10.60
CA VAL A 15 11.34 20.44 11.46
C VAL A 15 10.91 21.05 12.79
N GLN A 16 9.70 21.59 12.81
CA GLN A 16 9.01 21.77 14.07
C GLN A 16 8.83 20.38 14.64
N ASP A 17 9.20 20.24 15.91
CA ASP A 17 8.83 19.11 16.74
C ASP A 17 7.30 19.04 16.74
N VAL A 18 6.74 18.38 15.72
CA VAL A 18 5.30 18.30 15.54
C VAL A 18 4.85 17.38 16.65
N ARG A 19 4.23 17.96 17.68
CA ARG A 19 3.45 17.21 18.65
C ARG A 19 2.63 16.18 17.87
N MET A 20 3.04 14.91 17.94
CA MET A 20 2.38 13.81 17.24
C MET A 20 1.12 13.41 18.03
N THR A 21 0.27 14.39 18.30
CA THR A 21 -0.99 14.20 18.99
C THR A 21 -2.00 13.67 17.99
N CYS A 22 -2.83 12.72 18.42
CA CYS A 22 -4.03 12.34 17.68
C CYS A 22 -5.27 12.89 18.41
N PRO A 23 -5.77 14.08 18.06
CA PRO A 23 -7.09 14.49 18.54
C PRO A 23 -8.13 13.48 18.06
N GLN A 24 -8.89 12.93 19.01
CA GLN A 24 -9.87 11.88 18.71
C GLN A 24 -10.88 12.37 17.66
N GLY A 25 -11.12 11.55 16.64
CA GLY A 25 -12.07 11.84 15.57
C GLY A 25 -11.56 12.81 14.49
N GLU A 26 -10.35 13.38 14.61
CA GLU A 26 -9.84 14.33 13.62
C GLU A 26 -9.58 13.68 12.27
N MET A 27 -9.00 12.47 12.26
CA MET A 27 -8.73 11.77 11.02
C MET A 27 -10.03 11.40 10.29
N GLU A 28 -11.05 10.96 11.02
CA GLU A 28 -12.37 10.64 10.46
C GLU A 28 -13.01 11.88 9.83
N LYS A 29 -13.00 13.01 10.54
CA LYS A 29 -13.47 14.30 9.99
C LYS A 29 -12.73 14.65 8.70
N LYS A 30 -11.41 14.57 8.70
CA LYS A 30 -10.58 14.85 7.51
C LYS A 30 -10.84 13.87 6.36
N ALA A 31 -10.99 12.58 6.65
CA ALA A 31 -11.25 11.54 5.64
C ALA A 31 -12.62 11.70 4.96
N THR A 32 -13.65 12.18 5.69
CA THR A 32 -14.98 12.46 5.10
C THR A 32 -14.96 13.54 4.01
N LEU A 33 -13.94 14.40 3.97
CA LEU A 33 -13.74 15.39 2.88
C LEU A 33 -13.39 14.74 1.53
N LEU A 34 -12.92 13.49 1.54
CA LEU A 34 -12.49 12.75 0.35
C LEU A 34 -13.41 11.55 0.06
N ILE A 35 -13.80 10.83 1.11
CA ILE A 35 -14.50 9.56 1.03
C ILE A 35 -15.92 9.76 1.54
N GLY A 36 -16.87 9.91 0.60
CA GLY A 36 -18.29 9.95 0.96
C GLY A 36 -18.73 8.65 1.63
N ASN A 37 -19.54 8.75 2.69
CA ASN A 37 -19.94 7.64 3.57
C ASN A 37 -18.76 6.89 4.21
N TYR A 38 -17.71 7.63 4.58
CA TYR A 38 -16.56 7.08 5.30
C TYR A 38 -16.99 6.35 6.59
N THR A 39 -16.39 5.19 6.82
CA THR A 39 -16.57 4.36 8.02
C THR A 39 -15.27 3.60 8.31
N ARG A 40 -15.02 3.33 9.59
CA ARG A 40 -13.93 2.45 10.06
C ARG A 40 -14.40 1.03 10.40
N ASP A 41 -15.70 0.74 10.26
CA ASP A 41 -16.30 -0.54 10.68
C ASP A 41 -16.01 -1.68 9.70
N ARG A 42 -15.46 -1.36 8.53
CA ARG A 42 -15.12 -2.36 7.51
C ARG A 42 -13.86 -3.12 7.95
N PRO A 43 -13.89 -4.46 8.03
CA PRO A 43 -12.73 -5.23 8.42
C PRO A 43 -11.61 -5.05 7.38
N MET A 44 -10.39 -4.79 7.87
CA MET A 44 -9.20 -4.62 7.02
C MET A 44 -8.90 -5.86 6.19
N PHE A 45 -9.09 -7.03 6.79
CA PHE A 45 -8.74 -8.32 6.22
C PHE A 45 -9.98 -9.19 6.06
N LEU A 46 -9.97 -10.06 5.06
CA LEU A 46 -11.06 -11.01 4.83
C LEU A 46 -11.05 -12.11 5.88
N HIS A 47 -12.22 -12.47 6.40
CA HIS A 47 -12.35 -13.55 7.38
C HIS A 47 -12.99 -14.77 6.73
N LEU A 48 -12.56 -15.97 7.14
CA LEU A 48 -13.15 -17.22 6.63
C LEU A 48 -14.67 -17.29 6.89
N ASN A 49 -15.10 -16.80 8.06
CA ASN A 49 -16.51 -16.78 8.46
C ASN A 49 -17.41 -15.92 7.58
N ASP A 50 -16.85 -14.94 6.86
CA ASP A 50 -17.61 -14.11 5.92
C ASP A 50 -18.19 -14.94 4.76
N TYR A 51 -17.67 -16.15 4.55
CA TYR A 51 -17.99 -17.01 3.39
C TYR A 51 -18.81 -18.27 3.73
N PHE A 52 -19.03 -18.60 5.01
CA PHE A 52 -19.78 -19.81 5.39
C PHE A 52 -21.30 -19.68 5.28
N TRP A 53 -21.85 -18.45 5.24
CA TRP A 53 -23.29 -18.19 5.26
C TRP A 53 -23.72 -17.07 4.31
N VAL A 54 -23.09 -16.99 3.13
CA VAL A 54 -23.21 -15.82 2.23
C VAL A 54 -24.64 -15.62 1.72
N LYS A 55 -25.33 -14.62 2.27
CA LYS A 55 -26.58 -14.09 1.69
C LYS A 55 -26.33 -13.10 0.56
N ASN A 56 -25.20 -12.36 0.59
CA ASN A 56 -24.83 -11.35 -0.41
C ASN A 56 -23.43 -11.60 -0.97
N ARG A 57 -23.36 -12.15 -2.19
CA ARG A 57 -22.10 -12.36 -2.90
C ARG A 57 -21.48 -11.03 -3.33
N SER A 58 -20.16 -10.99 -3.45
CA SER A 58 -19.45 -9.82 -3.98
C SER A 58 -20.00 -9.45 -5.39
N PRO A 59 -20.35 -8.18 -5.65
CA PRO A 59 -20.82 -7.77 -6.97
C PRO A 59 -19.68 -7.69 -7.99
N TYR A 60 -18.44 -7.52 -7.54
CA TYR A 60 -17.26 -7.32 -8.38
C TYR A 60 -16.25 -8.46 -8.26
N GLU A 61 -15.52 -8.69 -9.35
CA GLU A 61 -14.33 -9.54 -9.39
C GLU A 61 -13.12 -8.78 -8.78
N LEU A 62 -12.01 -9.48 -8.60
CA LEU A 62 -10.75 -8.84 -8.19
C LEU A 62 -10.32 -7.77 -9.22
N PRO A 63 -9.70 -6.66 -8.77
CA PRO A 63 -9.25 -6.37 -7.41
C PRO A 63 -10.31 -5.68 -6.51
N TYR A 64 -11.54 -5.51 -7.00
CA TYR A 64 -12.59 -4.70 -6.34
C TYR A 64 -13.58 -5.52 -5.52
N GLY A 65 -13.55 -6.84 -5.66
CA GLY A 65 -14.38 -7.78 -4.93
C GLY A 65 -13.89 -9.21 -5.12
N THR A 66 -14.62 -10.19 -4.60
CA THR A 66 -14.17 -11.60 -4.62
C THR A 66 -14.96 -12.50 -5.57
N LYS A 67 -15.81 -11.92 -6.43
CA LYS A 67 -16.69 -12.68 -7.33
C LYS A 67 -15.88 -13.61 -8.23
N GLY A 68 -16.25 -14.88 -8.26
CA GLY A 68 -15.62 -15.91 -9.10
C GLY A 68 -14.27 -16.42 -8.59
N SER A 69 -13.84 -16.02 -7.39
CA SER A 69 -12.58 -16.44 -6.76
C SER A 69 -12.79 -17.07 -5.38
N GLU A 70 -14.03 -17.30 -4.97
CA GLU A 70 -14.38 -17.69 -3.60
C GLU A 70 -13.80 -19.06 -3.22
N ASP A 71 -13.84 -20.05 -4.12
CA ASP A 71 -13.36 -21.41 -3.81
C ASP A 71 -11.86 -21.45 -3.50
N ILE A 72 -11.05 -20.72 -4.27
CA ILE A 72 -9.60 -20.61 -4.04
C ILE A 72 -9.31 -19.73 -2.81
N LEU A 73 -10.09 -18.66 -2.62
CA LEU A 73 -9.96 -17.78 -1.47
C LEU A 73 -10.22 -18.52 -0.16
N LEU A 74 -11.26 -19.35 -0.09
CA LEU A 74 -11.58 -20.17 1.10
C LEU A 74 -10.40 -21.04 1.53
N ARG A 75 -9.68 -21.65 0.57
CA ARG A 75 -8.49 -22.47 0.87
C ARG A 75 -7.34 -21.64 1.44
N VAL A 76 -7.17 -20.41 0.98
CA VAL A 76 -6.17 -19.48 1.52
C VAL A 76 -6.58 -18.97 2.90
N LEU A 77 -7.84 -18.62 3.11
CA LEU A 77 -8.35 -18.16 4.41
C LEU A 77 -8.29 -19.25 5.48
N ALA A 78 -8.36 -20.53 5.09
CA ALA A 78 -8.22 -21.66 6.02
C ALA A 78 -6.79 -21.85 6.57
N ILE A 79 -5.78 -21.27 5.93
CA ILE A 79 -4.37 -21.44 6.31
C ILE A 79 -3.68 -20.12 6.69
N THR A 80 -4.41 -19.01 6.68
CA THR A 80 -3.89 -17.67 7.01
C THR A 80 -4.67 -17.10 8.19
N SER A 81 -4.14 -16.03 8.80
CA SER A 81 -4.83 -15.33 9.87
C SER A 81 -5.45 -14.02 9.36
N TYR A 82 -6.24 -13.37 10.20
CA TYR A 82 -6.97 -12.13 9.88
C TYR A 82 -6.89 -11.08 10.98
N SER A 83 -6.32 -11.39 12.16
CA SER A 83 -6.28 -10.46 13.28
C SER A 83 -5.21 -9.38 13.12
N VAL A 84 -5.52 -8.14 13.48
CA VAL A 84 -4.49 -7.16 13.81
C VAL A 84 -4.00 -7.46 15.23
N PRO A 85 -2.69 -7.43 15.54
CA PRO A 85 -2.19 -7.61 16.91
C PRO A 85 -2.88 -6.69 17.91
N GLU A 86 -3.24 -7.22 19.07
CA GLU A 86 -3.94 -6.48 20.13
C GLU A 86 -3.16 -5.24 20.58
N SER A 87 -1.82 -5.34 20.61
CA SER A 87 -0.91 -4.22 20.92
C SER A 87 -1.08 -3.02 20.00
N ILE A 88 -1.58 -3.21 18.77
CA ILE A 88 -1.88 -2.14 17.82
C ILE A 88 -3.37 -1.79 17.88
N GLN A 89 -4.24 -2.80 18.03
CA GLN A 89 -5.69 -2.60 18.03
C GLN A 89 -6.19 -1.83 19.26
N SER A 90 -5.57 -2.00 20.42
CA SER A 90 -5.94 -1.35 21.68
C SER A 90 -5.38 0.08 21.82
N MET A 91 -4.59 0.55 20.85
CA MET A 91 -4.00 1.88 20.90
C MET A 91 -5.07 2.97 20.75
N THR A 92 -5.03 3.96 21.64
CA THR A 92 -5.94 5.12 21.60
C THR A 92 -5.56 6.14 20.52
N CYS A 93 -4.31 6.10 20.02
CA CYS A 93 -3.76 6.97 18.98
C CYS A 93 -2.76 6.16 18.17
N ARG A 94 -3.14 5.78 16.94
CA ARG A 94 -2.30 5.05 15.99
C ARG A 94 -1.66 6.04 15.03
N ARG A 95 -0.37 6.33 15.22
CA ARG A 95 0.42 7.17 14.32
C ARG A 95 1.04 6.29 13.26
N CYS A 96 0.66 6.50 12.00
CA CYS A 96 1.09 5.70 10.88
C CYS A 96 2.02 6.46 9.94
N ALA A 97 3.11 5.81 9.54
CA ALA A 97 3.91 6.20 8.40
C ALA A 97 3.70 5.20 7.25
N VAL A 98 3.22 5.68 6.12
CA VAL A 98 3.20 4.92 4.87
C VAL A 98 4.48 5.24 4.10
N VAL A 99 5.32 4.23 3.89
CA VAL A 99 6.61 4.38 3.23
C VAL A 99 6.52 3.83 1.81
N GLY A 100 6.49 4.74 0.84
CA GLY A 100 6.58 4.45 -0.58
C GLY A 100 7.98 4.01 -0.99
N ASN A 101 8.13 3.69 -2.28
CA ASN A 101 9.38 3.15 -2.81
C ASN A 101 10.25 4.21 -3.49
N GLY A 102 9.81 5.47 -3.49
CA GLY A 102 10.37 6.54 -4.30
C GLY A 102 11.84 6.84 -4.01
N HIS A 103 12.56 7.23 -5.04
CA HIS A 103 13.98 7.61 -4.98
C HIS A 103 14.28 8.71 -3.96
N ARG A 104 13.29 9.54 -3.59
CA ARG A 104 13.42 10.58 -2.55
C ARG A 104 13.89 10.07 -1.19
N LEU A 105 13.76 8.77 -0.94
CA LEU A 105 14.30 8.16 0.28
C LEU A 105 15.81 7.95 0.22
N ARG A 106 16.42 7.86 -0.96
CA ARG A 106 17.85 7.57 -1.10
C ARG A 106 18.67 8.73 -0.53
N ASN A 107 19.58 8.41 0.39
CA ASN A 107 20.43 9.36 1.13
C ASN A 107 19.64 10.45 1.88
N SER A 108 18.40 10.14 2.30
CA SER A 108 17.53 11.08 2.99
C SER A 108 17.77 11.12 4.50
N SER A 109 18.43 10.11 5.07
CA SER A 109 18.61 9.97 6.53
C SER A 109 17.29 9.99 7.34
N MET A 110 16.17 9.62 6.71
CA MET A 110 14.84 9.68 7.30
C MET A 110 14.52 8.50 8.24
N GLY A 111 15.43 7.54 8.37
CA GLY A 111 15.14 6.28 9.04
C GLY A 111 14.77 6.40 10.50
N GLU A 112 15.45 7.28 11.25
CA GLU A 112 15.10 7.55 12.65
C GLU A 112 13.72 8.19 12.77
N ALA A 113 13.41 9.15 11.89
CA ALA A 113 12.11 9.81 11.87
C ALA A 113 10.97 8.83 11.55
N ILE A 114 11.17 7.91 10.62
CA ILE A 114 10.19 6.85 10.27
C ILE A 114 10.00 5.87 11.44
N ASN A 115 11.07 5.53 12.16
CA ASN A 115 10.99 4.58 13.28
C ASN A 115 10.19 5.11 14.49
N LYS A 116 9.94 6.42 14.58
CA LYS A 116 9.14 7.05 15.66
C LYS A 116 7.63 6.76 15.59
N TYR A 117 7.13 6.22 14.47
CA TYR A 117 5.71 5.90 14.29
C TYR A 117 5.35 4.57 14.94
N ASP A 118 4.09 4.45 15.37
CA ASP A 118 3.57 3.23 15.99
C ASP A 118 3.42 2.13 14.93
N VAL A 119 2.92 2.53 13.75
CA VAL A 119 2.69 1.62 12.62
C VAL A 119 3.47 2.12 11.40
N VAL A 120 4.31 1.25 10.84
CA VAL A 120 5.01 1.53 9.58
C VAL A 120 4.50 0.58 8.50
N ILE A 121 3.86 1.14 7.47
CA ILE A 121 3.29 0.40 6.33
C ILE A 121 4.25 0.52 5.15
N ARG A 122 4.82 -0.60 4.71
CA ARG A 122 5.74 -0.70 3.55
C ARG A 122 5.09 -1.43 2.38
N LEU A 123 5.69 -1.28 1.20
CA LEU A 123 5.10 -1.75 -0.05
C LEU A 123 6.05 -2.64 -0.84
N ASN A 124 5.48 -3.67 -1.46
CA ASN A 124 6.13 -4.48 -2.48
C ASN A 124 7.46 -5.10 -1.98
N ASN A 125 8.43 -5.24 -2.89
CA ASN A 125 9.73 -5.85 -2.67
C ASN A 125 10.79 -4.82 -2.23
N ALA A 126 10.40 -3.67 -1.69
CA ALA A 126 11.34 -2.63 -1.32
C ALA A 126 12.22 -3.10 -0.13
N PRO A 127 13.55 -3.15 -0.28
CA PRO A 127 14.43 -3.65 0.76
C PRO A 127 14.54 -2.65 1.91
N VAL A 128 14.59 -3.17 3.13
CA VAL A 128 14.92 -2.38 4.32
C VAL A 128 16.38 -2.57 4.66
N HIS A 129 16.87 -3.80 4.52
CA HIS A 129 18.23 -4.14 4.88
C HIS A 129 19.24 -3.44 3.98
N GLY A 130 20.22 -2.75 4.57
CA GLY A 130 21.20 -1.90 3.88
C GLY A 130 20.69 -0.50 3.52
N TYR A 131 19.45 -0.16 3.89
CA TYR A 131 18.84 1.15 3.66
C TYR A 131 18.26 1.76 4.96
N GLU A 132 18.55 1.18 6.12
CA GLU A 132 17.92 1.51 7.40
C GLU A 132 18.09 2.99 7.79
N ALA A 133 19.25 3.58 7.46
CA ALA A 133 19.50 5.01 7.69
C ALA A 133 18.49 5.90 6.95
N ASP A 134 18.06 5.48 5.76
CA ASP A 134 17.16 6.22 4.88
C ASP A 134 15.69 5.88 5.12
N VAL A 135 15.38 4.59 5.27
CA VAL A 135 13.99 4.10 5.25
C VAL A 135 13.51 3.61 6.61
N GLY A 136 14.38 3.55 7.61
CA GLY A 136 14.09 3.01 8.94
C GLY A 136 14.10 1.50 8.95
N SER A 137 14.09 0.91 10.15
CA SER A 137 14.18 -0.54 10.37
C SER A 137 12.85 -1.18 10.81
N LYS A 138 11.87 -0.37 11.23
CA LYS A 138 10.54 -0.84 11.65
C LYS A 138 9.65 -1.11 10.45
N THR A 139 8.95 -2.24 10.46
CA THR A 139 7.91 -2.62 9.51
C THR A 139 6.79 -3.33 10.27
N THR A 140 5.62 -2.71 10.34
CA THR A 140 4.45 -3.28 11.02
C THR A 140 3.58 -4.04 10.04
N MET A 141 3.39 -3.49 8.84
CA MET A 141 2.65 -4.13 7.76
C MET A 141 3.42 -3.97 6.45
N ARG A 142 3.45 -5.02 5.63
CA ARG A 142 3.97 -4.96 4.27
C ARG A 142 2.90 -5.40 3.29
N LEU A 143 2.42 -4.48 2.46
CA LEU A 143 1.46 -4.78 1.39
C LEU A 143 2.20 -5.28 0.16
N PHE A 144 1.80 -6.42 -0.37
CA PHE A 144 2.44 -7.03 -1.53
C PHE A 144 1.42 -7.80 -2.38
N TYR A 145 1.83 -8.16 -3.60
CA TYR A 145 1.18 -9.16 -4.43
C TYR A 145 2.28 -10.07 -5.01
N PRO A 146 1.98 -11.25 -5.58
CA PRO A 146 3.00 -12.25 -5.90
C PRO A 146 4.19 -11.69 -6.69
N GLU A 147 3.92 -10.94 -7.76
CA GLU A 147 4.98 -10.37 -8.62
C GLU A 147 5.80 -9.26 -7.95
N SER A 148 5.34 -8.74 -6.81
CA SER A 148 6.01 -7.73 -6.00
C SER A 148 6.45 -8.24 -4.63
N ALA A 149 6.34 -9.54 -4.36
CA ALA A 149 6.84 -10.14 -3.12
C ALA A 149 8.38 -10.14 -3.09
N HIS A 150 8.98 -9.78 -1.95
CA HIS A 150 10.41 -9.99 -1.76
C HIS A 150 10.70 -11.48 -1.57
N PHE A 151 11.78 -11.98 -2.19
CA PHE A 151 12.13 -13.41 -2.14
C PHE A 151 12.54 -13.88 -0.73
N ASN A 152 13.07 -12.99 0.09
CA ASN A 152 13.44 -13.25 1.48
C ASN A 152 12.65 -12.33 2.42
N PRO A 153 11.42 -12.69 2.81
CA PRO A 153 10.61 -11.84 3.68
C PRO A 153 11.18 -11.78 5.11
N ARG A 154 11.83 -12.83 5.62
CA ARG A 154 12.47 -12.82 6.96
C ARG A 154 13.58 -11.79 7.09
N ARG A 155 14.37 -11.58 6.03
CA ARG A 155 15.47 -10.58 6.04
C ARG A 155 14.97 -9.14 5.98
N GLU A 156 13.88 -8.90 5.25
CA GLU A 156 13.41 -7.54 4.95
C GLU A 156 12.32 -7.02 5.90
N ASN A 157 11.94 -7.80 6.91
CA ASN A 157 10.84 -7.51 7.82
C ASN A 157 11.19 -7.87 9.26
N ASN A 158 10.47 -7.25 10.20
CA ASN A 158 10.55 -7.64 11.60
C ASN A 158 9.83 -8.98 11.83
N PRO A 159 10.15 -9.73 12.90
CA PRO A 159 9.51 -11.02 13.20
C PRO A 159 8.00 -10.96 13.45
N ASP A 160 7.44 -9.78 13.69
CA ASP A 160 6.01 -9.52 13.95
C ASP A 160 5.30 -8.81 12.79
N THR A 161 6.01 -8.55 11.68
CA THR A 161 5.42 -7.87 10.52
C THR A 161 4.25 -8.65 9.93
N LEU A 162 3.12 -7.98 9.73
CA LEU A 162 2.00 -8.54 8.96
C LEU A 162 2.31 -8.48 7.46
N LEU A 163 2.28 -9.64 6.80
CA LEU A 163 2.46 -9.77 5.36
C LEU A 163 1.08 -9.73 4.70
N VAL A 164 0.70 -8.57 4.16
CA VAL A 164 -0.64 -8.30 3.66
C VAL A 164 -0.71 -8.52 2.15
N LEU A 165 -1.37 -9.59 1.71
CA LEU A 165 -1.66 -9.84 0.31
C LEU A 165 -2.71 -8.86 -0.20
N VAL A 166 -2.38 -8.13 -1.28
CA VAL A 166 -3.32 -7.33 -2.07
C VAL A 166 -3.73 -8.15 -3.29
N PRO A 167 -4.96 -8.69 -3.35
CA PRO A 167 -5.35 -9.59 -4.43
C PRO A 167 -5.78 -8.81 -5.68
N PHE A 168 -5.11 -9.07 -6.80
CA PHE A 168 -5.42 -8.47 -8.10
C PHE A 168 -6.12 -9.42 -9.06
N LYS A 169 -5.87 -10.73 -8.91
CA LYS A 169 -6.40 -11.79 -9.78
C LYS A 169 -6.48 -13.12 -9.01
N PRO A 170 -7.34 -14.07 -9.44
CA PRO A 170 -7.48 -15.36 -8.75
C PRO A 170 -6.16 -16.14 -8.62
N MET A 171 -5.26 -15.93 -9.58
CA MET A 171 -3.92 -16.50 -9.61
C MET A 171 -3.06 -16.11 -8.39
N ASP A 172 -3.37 -14.98 -7.75
CA ASP A 172 -2.65 -14.52 -6.56
C ASP A 172 -2.96 -15.41 -5.35
N PHE A 173 -4.22 -15.82 -5.20
CA PHE A 173 -4.61 -16.80 -4.19
C PHE A 173 -4.02 -18.17 -4.49
N GLN A 174 -3.98 -18.57 -5.77
CA GLN A 174 -3.36 -19.83 -6.17
C GLN A 174 -1.87 -19.86 -5.84
N TRP A 175 -1.13 -18.79 -6.13
CA TRP A 175 0.27 -18.69 -5.74
C TRP A 175 0.43 -18.83 -4.21
N LEU A 176 -0.34 -18.08 -3.42
CA LEU A 176 -0.22 -18.09 -1.97
C LEU A 176 -0.57 -19.48 -1.38
N GLU A 177 -1.66 -20.10 -1.84
CA GLU A 177 -2.04 -21.46 -1.43
C GLU A 177 -0.92 -22.46 -1.72
N THR A 178 -0.31 -22.38 -2.90
CA THR A 178 0.74 -23.33 -3.30
C THR A 178 2.02 -23.12 -2.50
N ILE A 179 2.43 -21.88 -2.30
CA ILE A 179 3.67 -21.52 -1.61
C ILE A 179 3.61 -21.92 -0.14
N LEU A 180 2.52 -21.59 0.57
CA LEU A 180 2.40 -21.87 2.01
C LEU A 180 2.20 -23.36 2.32
N ASN A 181 1.63 -24.15 1.41
CA ASN A 181 1.44 -25.60 1.59
C ASN A 181 2.48 -26.47 0.90
N ASP A 182 3.58 -25.87 0.43
CA ASP A 182 4.62 -26.57 -0.35
C ASP A 182 4.11 -27.40 -1.57
N LYS A 183 3.03 -26.94 -2.22
CA LYS A 183 2.48 -27.60 -3.43
C LYS A 183 3.28 -27.25 -4.69
N LYS A 184 3.03 -27.97 -5.78
CA LYS A 184 3.63 -27.70 -7.10
C LYS A 184 3.47 -26.23 -7.51
N ARG A 185 4.60 -25.55 -7.73
CA ARG A 185 4.67 -24.11 -7.99
C ARG A 185 4.04 -23.74 -9.34
N VAL A 186 3.24 -22.67 -9.35
CA VAL A 186 2.66 -22.09 -10.56
C VAL A 186 3.61 -21.07 -11.17
N ARG A 187 3.90 -21.20 -12.47
CA ARG A 187 4.85 -20.34 -13.19
C ARG A 187 4.22 -19.49 -14.30
N LYS A 188 2.94 -19.69 -14.59
CA LYS A 188 2.20 -19.02 -15.68
C LYS A 188 1.17 -18.06 -15.09
N GLY A 189 0.82 -17.02 -15.84
CA GLY A 189 -0.21 -16.04 -15.43
C GLY A 189 0.30 -14.87 -14.60
N PHE A 190 1.62 -14.71 -14.50
CA PHE A 190 2.29 -13.59 -13.83
C PHE A 190 3.13 -12.80 -14.83
N TRP A 191 3.08 -11.47 -14.76
CA TRP A 191 3.88 -10.60 -15.64
C TRP A 191 5.37 -10.56 -15.24
N LYS A 192 5.66 -10.89 -13.99
CA LYS A 192 6.99 -11.14 -13.44
C LYS A 192 6.92 -12.40 -12.58
N GLN A 193 7.94 -13.26 -12.66
CA GLN A 193 7.98 -14.48 -11.84
C GLN A 193 7.94 -14.11 -10.35
N PRO A 194 6.93 -14.58 -9.59
CA PRO A 194 6.92 -14.43 -8.15
C PRO A 194 7.93 -15.39 -7.50
N PRO A 195 8.27 -15.22 -6.22
CA PRO A 195 9.14 -16.16 -5.51
C PRO A 195 8.63 -17.61 -5.61
N LEU A 196 9.54 -18.53 -5.96
CA LEU A 196 9.25 -19.97 -5.99
C LEU A 196 9.43 -20.63 -4.62
N ILE A 197 10.20 -19.99 -3.75
CA ILE A 197 10.39 -20.33 -2.35
C ILE A 197 10.13 -19.03 -1.59
N TRP A 198 9.27 -19.07 -0.59
CA TRP A 198 8.91 -17.91 0.19
C TRP A 198 8.71 -18.33 1.64
N ASP A 199 9.75 -18.12 2.44
CA ASP A 199 9.76 -18.50 3.85
C ASP A 199 9.04 -17.43 4.67
N ALA A 200 7.71 -17.48 4.63
CA ALA A 200 6.82 -16.62 5.40
C ALA A 200 6.03 -17.49 6.39
N ASN A 201 5.86 -17.02 7.63
CA ASN A 201 4.98 -17.68 8.58
C ASN A 201 3.50 -17.42 8.16
N PRO A 202 2.69 -18.47 7.90
CA PRO A 202 1.28 -18.29 7.56
C PRO A 202 0.48 -17.46 8.58
N GLU A 203 0.85 -17.49 9.87
CA GLU A 203 0.21 -16.70 10.92
C GLU A 203 0.42 -15.19 10.77
N GLN A 204 1.45 -14.76 10.04
CA GLN A 204 1.71 -13.35 9.71
C GLN A 204 0.96 -12.90 8.45
N VAL A 205 0.47 -13.84 7.64
CA VAL A 205 -0.16 -13.52 6.36
C VAL A 205 -1.58 -13.04 6.59
N ARG A 206 -1.97 -11.95 5.91
CA ARG A 206 -3.32 -11.38 5.91
C ARG A 206 -3.79 -11.19 4.47
N ILE A 207 -5.09 -11.37 4.21
CA ILE A 207 -5.68 -11.09 2.90
C ILE A 207 -6.43 -9.77 2.99
N LEU A 208 -5.96 -8.74 2.27
CA LEU A 208 -6.60 -7.42 2.29
C LEU A 208 -8.02 -7.51 1.72
N ASN A 209 -8.96 -6.85 2.39
CA ASN A 209 -10.33 -6.73 1.93
C ASN A 209 -10.40 -5.88 0.64
N PRO A 210 -10.91 -6.41 -0.49
CA PRO A 210 -11.04 -5.67 -1.76
C PRO A 210 -11.83 -4.36 -1.67
N TYR A 211 -12.65 -4.18 -0.62
CA TYR A 211 -13.32 -2.92 -0.31
C TYR A 211 -12.36 -1.71 -0.35
N PHE A 212 -11.13 -1.85 0.16
CA PHE A 212 -10.18 -0.73 0.17
C PHE A 212 -9.70 -0.39 -1.23
N MET A 213 -9.53 -1.39 -2.11
CA MET A 213 -9.21 -1.11 -3.51
C MET A 213 -10.38 -0.41 -4.22
N GLU A 214 -11.61 -0.88 -3.98
CA GLU A 214 -12.82 -0.28 -4.51
C GLU A 214 -12.95 1.19 -4.08
N ILE A 215 -12.81 1.47 -2.79
CA ILE A 215 -12.97 2.84 -2.27
C ILE A 215 -11.85 3.76 -2.78
N THR A 216 -10.61 3.26 -2.87
CA THR A 216 -9.50 4.02 -3.49
C THR A 216 -9.82 4.37 -4.93
N ALA A 217 -10.26 3.38 -5.73
CA ALA A 217 -10.57 3.57 -7.14
C ALA A 217 -11.77 4.51 -7.34
N ALA A 218 -12.87 4.28 -6.64
CA ALA A 218 -14.11 5.04 -6.80
C ALA A 218 -14.01 6.46 -6.23
N LYS A 219 -13.46 6.62 -5.01
CA LYS A 219 -13.54 7.89 -4.27
C LYS A 219 -12.33 8.79 -4.49
N LEU A 220 -11.13 8.21 -4.62
CA LEU A 220 -9.92 9.01 -4.81
C LEU A 220 -9.56 9.22 -6.28
N LEU A 221 -9.89 8.26 -7.14
CA LEU A 221 -9.55 8.31 -8.57
C LEU A 221 -10.76 8.37 -9.51
N ASN A 222 -11.99 8.42 -8.98
CA ASN A 222 -13.22 8.48 -9.77
C ASN A 222 -13.30 7.41 -10.88
N LEU A 223 -12.77 6.22 -10.61
CA LEU A 223 -12.77 5.09 -11.54
C LEU A 223 -14.04 4.26 -11.40
N SER A 224 -14.57 3.80 -12.53
CA SER A 224 -15.64 2.80 -12.55
C SER A 224 -15.08 1.41 -12.26
N MET A 225 -15.84 0.57 -11.54
CA MET A 225 -15.52 -0.86 -11.37
C MET A 225 -15.88 -1.70 -12.60
N LYS A 226 -16.73 -1.17 -13.48
CA LYS A 226 -17.09 -1.79 -14.76
C LYS A 226 -16.26 -1.16 -15.88
N GLN A 227 -14.98 -1.49 -15.93
CA GLN A 227 -14.09 -0.97 -16.98
C GLN A 227 -14.09 -1.87 -18.22
N PRO A 228 -13.93 -1.31 -19.43
CA PRO A 228 -13.74 -2.09 -20.65
C PRO A 228 -12.48 -2.97 -20.55
N ARG A 229 -12.47 -4.17 -21.14
CA ARG A 229 -11.30 -5.07 -21.10
C ARG A 229 -9.99 -4.43 -21.60
N LYS A 230 -10.07 -3.44 -22.49
CA LYS A 230 -8.91 -2.71 -23.06
C LYS A 230 -8.30 -1.66 -22.14
N ILE A 231 -9.03 -1.21 -21.10
CA ILE A 231 -8.58 -0.18 -20.17
C ILE A 231 -8.87 -0.73 -18.77
N LYS A 232 -7.88 -1.34 -18.11
CA LYS A 232 -7.97 -1.80 -16.72
C LYS A 232 -7.08 -0.93 -15.85
N GLN A 233 -7.50 0.31 -15.63
CA GLN A 233 -6.85 1.17 -14.65
C GLN A 233 -7.22 0.70 -13.25
N LYS A 234 -6.22 0.61 -12.38
CA LYS A 234 -6.38 0.26 -10.97
C LYS A 234 -5.45 1.14 -10.13
N PRO A 235 -5.80 1.48 -8.88
CA PRO A 235 -4.89 2.17 -7.98
C PRO A 235 -3.56 1.43 -7.80
N THR A 236 -2.47 2.16 -7.60
CA THR A 236 -1.21 1.58 -7.11
C THR A 236 -1.36 1.08 -5.68
N THR A 237 -0.50 0.12 -5.30
CA THR A 237 -0.36 -0.32 -3.90
C THR A 237 -0.08 0.85 -2.95
N GLY A 238 0.59 1.91 -3.42
CA GLY A 238 0.90 3.08 -2.60
C GLY A 238 -0.33 3.91 -2.24
N LEU A 239 -1.18 4.23 -3.23
CA LEU A 239 -2.42 4.96 -2.95
C LEU A 239 -3.41 4.11 -2.15
N LEU A 240 -3.46 2.81 -2.42
CA LEU A 240 -4.21 1.85 -1.61
C LEU A 240 -3.74 1.85 -0.14
N ALA A 241 -2.43 1.83 0.10
CA ALA A 241 -1.88 1.84 1.45
C ALA A 241 -2.18 3.15 2.21
N ILE A 242 -2.15 4.30 1.51
CA ILE A 242 -2.62 5.56 2.10
C ILE A 242 -4.09 5.42 2.47
N THR A 243 -4.94 4.92 1.57
CA THR A 243 -6.37 4.73 1.85
C THR A 243 -6.59 3.82 3.07
N LEU A 244 -5.92 2.67 3.12
CA LEU A 244 -5.96 1.76 4.26
C LEU A 244 -5.56 2.48 5.56
N ALA A 245 -4.47 3.26 5.54
CA ALA A 245 -4.02 4.04 6.69
C ALA A 245 -5.06 5.07 7.13
N LEU A 246 -5.77 5.74 6.22
CA LEU A 246 -6.85 6.68 6.57
C LEU A 246 -8.01 6.00 7.30
N HIS A 247 -8.27 4.72 7.02
CA HIS A 247 -9.31 3.93 7.71
C HIS A 247 -8.82 3.29 9.01
N PHE A 248 -7.50 3.14 9.19
CA PHE A 248 -6.92 2.41 10.32
C PHE A 248 -6.25 3.30 11.37
N CYS A 249 -5.75 4.47 10.99
CA CYS A 249 -4.83 5.26 11.81
C CYS A 249 -5.45 6.58 12.22
N ASP A 250 -5.01 7.14 13.34
CA ASP A 250 -5.51 8.44 13.84
C ASP A 250 -4.63 9.61 13.39
N LEU A 251 -3.44 9.30 12.86
CA LEU A 251 -2.55 10.23 12.18
C LEU A 251 -1.84 9.49 11.05
N VAL A 252 -1.81 10.07 9.85
CA VAL A 252 -1.21 9.45 8.66
C VAL A 252 -0.19 10.38 8.03
N HIS A 253 1.07 9.98 8.06
CA HIS A 253 2.14 10.62 7.31
C HIS A 253 2.66 9.68 6.22
N ILE A 254 3.23 10.26 5.17
CA ILE A 254 3.76 9.53 4.01
C ILE A 254 5.24 9.88 3.80
N ALA A 255 6.03 8.93 3.32
CA ALA A 255 7.44 9.14 2.97
C ALA A 255 7.77 8.42 1.66
N GLY A 256 8.63 8.99 0.82
CA GLY A 256 9.06 8.32 -0.41
C GLY A 256 7.96 8.21 -1.48
N PHE A 257 7.00 9.14 -1.48
CA PHE A 257 5.99 9.26 -2.52
C PHE A 257 6.40 10.32 -3.56
N GLY A 258 5.87 10.18 -4.76
CA GLY A 258 6.16 11.05 -5.90
C GLY A 258 7.17 10.43 -6.86
N TYR A 259 7.28 11.08 -8.03
CA TYR A 259 8.11 10.61 -9.14
C TYR A 259 9.22 11.62 -9.43
N PRO A 260 10.33 11.17 -10.03
CA PRO A 260 11.33 12.05 -10.62
C PRO A 260 10.71 13.08 -11.56
N ASP A 261 11.36 14.24 -11.71
CA ASP A 261 11.00 15.18 -12.77
C ASP A 261 11.15 14.50 -14.13
N SER A 262 10.13 14.65 -14.99
CA SER A 262 10.13 14.20 -16.38
C SER A 262 11.34 14.70 -17.18
N ALA A 263 11.91 15.85 -16.82
CA ALA A 263 13.13 16.38 -17.40
C ALA A 263 14.37 15.56 -17.02
N ASN A 264 14.38 14.94 -15.83
CA ASN A 264 15.50 14.14 -15.34
C ASN A 264 15.36 12.66 -15.69
N LYS A 265 15.58 12.33 -16.97
CA LYS A 265 15.45 10.97 -17.51
C LYS A 265 16.44 9.94 -16.94
N LYS A 266 17.45 10.38 -16.19
CA LYS A 266 18.48 9.52 -15.58
C LYS A 266 18.19 9.15 -14.13
N GLN A 267 17.29 9.88 -13.47
CA GLN A 267 16.94 9.60 -12.08
C GLN A 267 16.16 8.28 -11.98
N THR A 268 16.51 7.47 -10.98
CA THR A 268 15.79 6.23 -10.71
C THR A 268 14.44 6.55 -10.07
N ILE A 269 13.45 5.68 -10.27
CA ILE A 269 12.12 5.81 -9.66
C ILE A 269 12.18 5.36 -8.20
N HIS A 270 12.96 4.30 -7.94
CA HIS A 270 13.06 3.70 -6.62
C HIS A 270 14.40 3.98 -5.94
N TYR A 271 14.42 3.95 -4.60
CA TYR A 271 15.63 4.21 -3.82
C TYR A 271 16.67 3.08 -3.89
N TYR A 272 16.27 1.88 -4.33
CA TYR A 272 17.09 0.66 -4.22
C TYR A 272 17.51 0.02 -5.55
N GLU A 273 16.94 0.45 -6.68
CA GLU A 273 17.21 -0.15 -7.98
C GLU A 273 17.42 0.89 -9.07
N GLN A 274 18.04 0.47 -10.17
CA GLN A 274 18.43 1.31 -11.29
C GLN A 274 17.33 1.40 -12.36
N ILE A 275 16.06 1.44 -11.94
CA ILE A 275 14.91 1.55 -12.85
C ILE A 275 14.54 3.03 -13.00
N THR A 276 14.40 3.52 -14.23
CA THR A 276 14.08 4.93 -14.56
C THR A 276 12.66 5.07 -15.13
N LEU A 277 12.14 6.31 -15.22
CA LEU A 277 10.80 6.62 -15.76
C LEU A 277 10.48 5.97 -17.12
N LYS A 278 11.48 5.63 -17.93
CA LYS A 278 11.29 4.92 -19.19
C LYS A 278 10.57 3.57 -19.02
N SER A 279 10.80 2.87 -17.91
CA SER A 279 10.15 1.58 -17.64
C SER A 279 8.67 1.71 -17.31
N MET A 280 8.22 2.91 -16.93
CA MET A 280 6.83 3.18 -16.55
C MET A 280 5.93 3.56 -17.73
N ALA A 281 6.49 3.76 -18.92
CA ALA A 281 5.74 4.15 -20.11
C ALA A 281 4.65 3.13 -20.51
N ALA A 282 4.78 1.86 -20.10
CA ALA A 282 3.83 0.79 -20.34
C ALA A 282 2.95 0.45 -19.11
N SER A 283 2.98 1.28 -18.05
CA SER A 283 2.23 1.01 -16.82
C SER A 283 0.72 1.12 -17.01
N GLU A 284 -0.03 0.19 -16.40
CA GLU A 284 -1.50 0.24 -16.36
C GLU A 284 -2.04 1.31 -15.38
N HIS A 285 -1.16 1.96 -14.61
CA HIS A 285 -1.52 2.96 -13.62
C HIS A 285 -1.47 4.39 -14.20
N ASN A 286 -2.52 5.19 -13.92
CA ASN A 286 -2.50 6.62 -14.21
C ASN A 286 -1.82 7.38 -13.06
N VAL A 287 -0.50 7.32 -13.08
CA VAL A 287 0.37 7.89 -12.06
C VAL A 287 0.18 9.39 -11.87
N SER A 288 -0.13 10.11 -12.94
CA SER A 288 -0.45 11.53 -12.89
C SER A 288 -1.72 11.79 -12.09
N HIS A 289 -2.76 10.96 -12.26
CA HIS A 289 -4.00 11.09 -11.50
C HIS A 289 -3.80 10.78 -10.02
N GLU A 290 -3.01 9.75 -9.69
CA GLU A 290 -2.69 9.43 -8.30
C GLU A 290 -1.87 10.54 -7.63
N ALA A 291 -0.94 11.15 -8.35
CA ALA A 291 -0.18 12.30 -7.86
C ALA A 291 -1.08 13.49 -7.52
N LEU A 292 -2.12 13.75 -8.33
CA LEU A 292 -3.12 14.78 -8.03
C LEU A 292 -3.95 14.43 -6.79
N ALA A 293 -4.34 13.17 -6.62
CA ALA A 293 -5.05 12.72 -5.41
C ALA A 293 -4.19 12.92 -4.15
N ILE A 294 -2.90 12.54 -4.19
CA ILE A 294 -1.97 12.76 -3.07
C ILE A 294 -1.74 14.25 -2.82
N LYS A 295 -1.57 15.06 -3.87
CA LYS A 295 -1.44 16.52 -3.75
C LYS A 295 -2.65 17.12 -3.02
N ARG A 296 -3.87 16.73 -3.40
CA ARG A 296 -5.09 17.17 -2.73
C ARG A 296 -5.13 16.77 -1.24
N MET A 297 -4.67 15.55 -0.90
CA MET A 297 -4.57 15.11 0.51
C MET A 297 -3.60 15.96 1.32
N LEU A 298 -2.49 16.37 0.71
CA LEU A 298 -1.49 17.25 1.35
C LEU A 298 -2.05 18.68 1.54
N GLU A 299 -2.70 19.24 0.52
CA GLU A 299 -3.29 20.59 0.57
C GLU A 299 -4.40 20.70 1.62
N LEU A 300 -5.19 19.63 1.80
CA LEU A 300 -6.23 19.56 2.83
C LEU A 300 -5.71 19.20 4.23
N GLY A 301 -4.40 18.98 4.39
CA GLY A 301 -3.80 18.58 5.67
C GLY A 301 -4.29 17.23 6.21
N ILE A 302 -4.74 16.35 5.30
CA ILE A 302 -5.23 14.99 5.57
C ILE A 302 -4.05 14.05 5.82
N VAL A 303 -2.99 14.22 5.04
CA VAL A 303 -1.69 13.56 5.26
C VAL A 303 -0.59 14.60 5.27
N LYS A 304 0.55 14.28 5.90
CA LYS A 304 1.79 15.07 5.80
C LYS A 304 2.86 14.25 5.08
N ASN A 305 3.64 14.89 4.20
CA ASN A 305 4.81 14.27 3.60
C ASN A 305 6.04 14.51 4.49
N LEU A 306 6.77 13.44 4.82
CA LEU A 306 8.00 13.47 5.61
C LEU A 306 9.25 13.69 4.74
N THR A 307 9.18 13.30 3.46
CA THR A 307 10.28 13.54 2.53
C THR A 307 10.20 14.97 1.99
N HIS A 308 11.19 15.80 2.33
CA HIS A 308 11.34 17.15 1.79
C HIS A 308 11.95 17.13 0.37
N PHE A 309 11.84 18.27 -0.33
CA PHE A 309 12.33 18.48 -1.69
C PHE A 309 13.72 19.12 -1.70
#